data_AF-A0A1I2QRQ6-F1
#
_entry.id   AF-A0A1I2QRQ6-F1
#
_cell.length_a   1.000
_cell.length_b   1.000
_cell.length_c   1.000
_cell.angle_alpha   90.00
_cell.angle_beta   90.00
_cell.angle_gamma   90.00
#
_symmetry.space_group_name_H-M   'P 1'
#
loop_
_entity.id
_entity.type
_entity.pdbx_description
1 polymer ?
#
loop_
_entity_poly.entity_id
_entity_poly.type
_entity_poly.pdbx_seq_one_letter_code
_entity_poly.pdbx_strand_id
1 'polypeptide(L)'
;MLELLGWVGFLLLLISLTPFLLRRLRLWPEGKTWTRNHHRLALACLGVLTLHGVLALDLLRARGARSHLLVLITSGALTWLVLVAICLLAISAYKKKTFSRNHCWLAALLILGLALHL
;
A
#
# COMPACT_ATOMS: atom_id res chain seq x y z
N MET A 1 -13.31 -14.92 3.99
CA MET A 1 -12.88 -14.38 2.67
C MET A 1 -12.30 -12.97 2.77
N LEU A 2 -12.94 -12.06 3.51
CA LEU A 2 -12.49 -10.67 3.67
C LEU A 2 -11.07 -10.55 4.27
N GLU A 3 -10.78 -11.33 5.32
CA GLU A 3 -9.44 -11.39 5.93
C GLU A 3 -8.37 -11.87 4.96
N LEU A 4 -8.65 -12.92 4.18
CA LEU A 4 -7.72 -13.45 3.17
C LEU A 4 -7.35 -12.37 2.15
N LEU A 5 -8.32 -11.57 1.72
CA LEU A 5 -8.11 -10.46 0.78
C LEU A 5 -7.24 -9.36 1.39
N GLY A 6 -7.41 -9.08 2.68
CA GLY A 6 -6.56 -8.16 3.45
C GLY A 6 -5.11 -8.66 3.52
N TRP A 7 -4.91 -9.94 3.86
CA TRP A 7 -3.60 -10.58 3.91
C TRP A 7 -2.90 -10.61 2.54
N VAL A 8 -3.63 -10.88 1.46
CA VAL A 8 -3.08 -10.84 0.09
C VAL A 8 -2.66 -9.42 -0.28
N GLY A 9 -3.49 -8.41 0.04
CA GLY A 9 -3.14 -7.01 -0.14
C GLY A 9 -1.86 -6.62 0.62
N PHE A 10 -1.75 -7.06 1.87
CA PHE A 10 -0.58 -6.85 2.73
C PHE A 10 0.70 -7.48 2.16
N LEU A 11 0.62 -8.74 1.73
CA LEU A 11 1.74 -9.45 1.09
C LEU A 11 2.20 -8.75 -0.19
N LEU A 12 1.26 -8.33 -1.05
CA LEU A 12 1.59 -7.57 -2.26
C LEU A 12 2.29 -6.25 -1.93
N LEU A 13 1.87 -5.58 -0.85
CA LEU A 13 2.50 -4.35 -0.38
C LEU A 13 3.94 -4.61 0.07
N LEU A 14 4.18 -5.63 0.89
CA LEU A 14 5.51 -6.05 1.36
C LEU A 14 6.44 -6.38 0.19
N ILE A 15 5.95 -7.15 -0.79
CA ILE A 15 6.71 -7.52 -1.98
C ILE A 15 7.02 -6.27 -2.83
N SER A 16 6.10 -5.31 -2.91
CA SER A 16 6.31 -4.04 -3.62
C SER A 16 7.33 -3.12 -2.94
N LEU A 17 7.47 -3.22 -1.61
CA LEU A 17 8.41 -2.48 -0.76
C LEU A 17 9.79 -3.15 -0.66
N THR A 18 9.86 -4.46 -0.87
CA THR A 18 11.10 -5.25 -0.90
C THR A 18 12.22 -4.59 -1.72
N PRO A 19 12.00 -4.17 -2.98
CA PRO A 19 13.04 -3.47 -3.74
C PRO A 19 13.53 -2.23 -2.99
N PHE A 20 12.62 -1.39 -2.50
CA PHE A 20 13.01 -0.18 -1.78
C PHE A 20 13.93 -0.47 -0.58
N LEU A 21 13.60 -1.48 0.24
CA LEU A 21 14.44 -1.93 1.36
C LEU A 21 15.81 -2.44 0.90
N LEU A 22 15.86 -3.31 -0.11
CA LEU A 22 17.14 -3.82 -0.64
C LEU A 22 18.04 -2.70 -1.18
N ARG A 23 17.45 -1.68 -1.82
CA ARG A 23 18.22 -0.54 -2.40
C ARG A 23 18.87 0.28 -1.31
N ARG A 24 18.17 0.47 -0.19
CA ARG A 24 18.68 1.24 0.96
C ARG A 24 19.73 0.48 1.75
N LEU A 25 19.57 -0.84 1.87
CA LEU A 25 20.52 -1.72 2.55
C LEU A 25 21.75 -2.08 1.68
N ARG A 26 21.79 -1.63 0.41
CA ARG A 26 22.82 -1.98 -0.58
C ARG A 26 22.98 -3.50 -0.81
N LEU A 27 22.02 -4.31 -0.38
CA LEU A 27 22.02 -5.76 -0.54
C LEU A 27 21.43 -6.19 -1.89
N TRP A 28 21.44 -5.31 -2.89
CA TRP A 28 20.66 -5.51 -4.11
C TRP A 28 21.36 -6.48 -5.08
N PRO A 29 20.80 -7.67 -5.36
CA PRO A 29 21.29 -8.53 -6.44
C PRO A 29 20.85 -7.95 -7.78
N GLU A 30 21.71 -7.91 -8.80
CA GLU A 30 21.60 -7.19 -10.10
C GLU A 30 20.34 -7.48 -10.99
N GLY A 31 19.26 -8.03 -10.45
CA GLY A 31 18.01 -8.32 -11.15
C GLY A 31 17.21 -7.07 -11.56
N LYS A 32 17.40 -6.62 -12.82
CA LYS A 32 16.63 -5.53 -13.46
C LYS A 32 15.11 -5.81 -13.59
N THR A 33 14.69 -7.08 -13.55
CA THR A 33 13.29 -7.49 -13.70
C THR A 33 12.42 -7.08 -12.52
N TRP A 34 12.91 -7.17 -11.29
CA TRP A 34 12.14 -6.85 -10.09
C TRP A 34 11.84 -5.35 -9.98
N THR A 35 12.81 -4.50 -10.31
CA THR A 35 12.61 -3.04 -10.38
C THR A 35 11.58 -2.62 -11.43
N ARG A 36 11.34 -3.41 -12.47
CA ARG A 36 10.40 -3.04 -13.54
C ARG A 36 8.97 -3.42 -13.19
N ASN A 37 8.79 -4.50 -12.43
CA ASN A 37 7.46 -5.02 -12.07
C ASN A 37 6.92 -4.50 -10.74
N HIS A 38 7.75 -3.92 -9.86
CA HIS A 38 7.27 -3.44 -8.55
C HIS A 38 6.15 -2.38 -8.65
N HIS A 39 6.13 -1.54 -9.69
CA HIS A 39 5.02 -0.62 -9.93
C HIS A 39 3.70 -1.32 -10.29
N ARG A 40 3.77 -2.41 -11.07
CA ARG A 40 2.59 -3.22 -11.40
C ARG A 40 2.06 -3.94 -10.16
N LEU A 41 2.97 -4.41 -9.29
CA LEU A 41 2.61 -5.01 -8.00
C LEU A 41 1.96 -3.99 -7.06
N ALA A 42 2.47 -2.74 -7.00
CA ALA A 42 1.87 -1.68 -6.20
C ALA A 42 0.45 -1.31 -6.70
N LEU A 43 0.23 -1.27 -8.02
CA LEU A 43 -1.10 -1.06 -8.61
C LEU A 43 -2.05 -2.23 -8.33
N ALA A 44 -1.55 -3.47 -8.42
CA ALA A 44 -2.34 -4.65 -8.07
C ALA A 44 -2.71 -4.65 -6.57
N CYS A 45 -1.76 -4.29 -5.70
CA CYS A 45 -1.98 -4.11 -4.27
C CYS A 45 -3.07 -3.06 -3.99
N LEU A 46 -3.02 -1.91 -4.67
CA LEU A 46 -4.04 -0.87 -4.59
C LEU A 46 -5.42 -1.42 -4.95
N GLY A 47 -5.54 -2.17 -6.06
CA GLY A 47 -6.80 -2.79 -6.48
C GLY A 47 -7.35 -3.75 -5.43
N VAL A 48 -6.52 -4.65 -4.90
CA VAL A 48 -6.90 -5.65 -3.89
C VAL A 48 -7.32 -4.97 -2.58
N LEU A 49 -6.56 -3.99 -2.09
CA LEU A 49 -6.89 -3.26 -0.86
C LEU A 49 -8.14 -2.38 -1.02
N THR A 50 -8.37 -1.83 -2.21
CA THR A 50 -9.61 -1.09 -2.50
C THR A 50 -10.82 -2.03 -2.42
N LEU A 51 -10.72 -3.21 -3.04
CA LEU A 51 -11.79 -4.22 -2.99
C LEU A 51 -12.03 -4.70 -1.56
N HIS A 52 -10.96 -4.93 -0.78
CA HIS A 52 -11.05 -5.26 0.64
C HIS A 52 -11.78 -4.17 1.44
N GLY A 53 -11.41 -2.89 1.24
CA GLY A 53 -12.07 -1.76 1.90
C GLY A 53 -13.56 -1.65 1.56
N VAL A 54 -13.93 -1.82 0.29
CA VAL A 54 -15.34 -1.78 -0.14
C VAL A 54 -16.14 -2.92 0.51
N LEU A 55 -15.63 -4.14 0.49
CA LEU A 55 -16.28 -5.28 1.12
C LEU A 55 -16.36 -5.11 2.64
N ALA A 56 -15.32 -4.56 3.28
CA ALA A 56 -15.32 -4.27 4.70
C ALA A 56 -16.42 -3.26 5.06
N LEU A 57 -16.54 -2.18 4.31
CA LEU A 57 -17.57 -1.16 4.53
C LEU A 57 -18.99 -1.73 4.40
N ASP A 58 -19.23 -2.60 3.41
CA ASP A 58 -20.53 -3.25 3.21
C ASP A 58 -20.90 -4.18 4.37
N LEU A 59 -19.94 -5.00 4.83
CA LEU A 59 -20.12 -5.88 5.98
C LEU A 59 -20.34 -5.10 7.29
N LEU A 60 -19.63 -3.99 7.46
CA LEU A 60 -19.74 -3.14 8.65
C LEU A 60 -21.05 -2.37 8.67
N ARG A 61 -21.55 -1.91 7.50
CA ARG A 61 -22.88 -1.31 7.35
C ARG A 61 -23.98 -2.27 7.78
N ALA A 62 -23.82 -3.56 7.53
CA ALA A 62 -24.78 -4.60 7.95
C ALA A 62 -24.75 -4.89 9.47
N ARG A 63 -23.66 -4.58 10.19
CA ARG A 63 -23.46 -4.96 11.61
C ARG A 63 -23.67 -3.85 12.65
N GLY A 64 -23.89 -2.61 12.24
CA GLY A 64 -24.38 -1.53 13.13
C GLY A 64 -23.47 -1.06 14.27
N ALA A 65 -22.25 -1.57 14.43
CA ALA A 65 -21.29 -1.10 15.44
C ALA A 65 -20.73 0.29 15.04
N ARG A 66 -20.78 1.31 15.92
CA ARG A 66 -20.46 2.71 15.52
C ARG A 66 -19.18 3.30 16.10
N SER A 67 -18.80 2.98 17.33
CA SER A 67 -17.71 3.69 18.03
C SER A 67 -16.31 3.16 17.70
N HIS A 68 -16.08 1.84 17.81
CA HIS A 68 -14.80 1.22 17.43
C HIS A 68 -14.58 1.19 15.91
N LEU A 69 -15.67 1.37 15.15
CA LEU A 69 -15.70 1.36 13.69
C LEU A 69 -15.01 2.60 13.09
N LEU A 70 -15.16 3.75 13.73
CA LEU A 70 -14.73 5.03 13.19
C LEU A 70 -13.20 5.14 13.18
N VAL A 71 -12.53 4.58 14.19
CA VAL A 71 -11.07 4.49 14.25
C VAL A 71 -10.53 3.51 13.19
N LEU A 72 -11.19 2.37 13.02
CA LEU A 72 -10.78 1.37 12.02
C LEU A 72 -10.96 1.90 10.59
N ILE A 73 -12.08 2.58 10.32
CA ILE A 73 -12.35 3.19 9.01
C ILE A 73 -11.40 4.35 8.73
N THR A 74 -11.15 5.23 9.70
CA THR A 74 -10.28 6.39 9.49
C THR A 74 -8.83 5.98 9.27
N SER A 75 -8.29 5.05 10.07
CA SER A 75 -6.93 4.50 9.87
C SER A 75 -6.81 3.81 8.51
N GLY A 76 -7.78 2.96 8.14
CA GLY A 76 -7.80 2.26 6.85
C GLY A 76 -7.88 3.21 5.65
N ALA A 77 -8.76 4.21 5.71
CA ALA A 77 -8.89 5.24 4.67
C ALA A 77 -7.61 6.08 4.56
N LEU A 78 -6.95 6.41 5.68
CA LEU A 78 -5.70 7.15 5.68
C LEU A 78 -4.58 6.35 4.99
N THR A 79 -4.42 5.07 5.34
CA THR A 79 -3.45 4.17 4.67
C THR A 79 -3.74 4.02 3.18
N TRP A 80 -5.02 3.93 2.79
CA TRP A 80 -5.42 3.85 1.39
C TRP A 80 -5.05 5.14 0.63
N LEU A 81 -5.33 6.31 1.19
CA LEU A 81 -4.97 7.60 0.59
C LEU A 81 -3.45 7.74 0.42
N VAL A 82 -2.66 7.30 1.40
CA VAL A 82 -1.19 7.29 1.30
C VAL A 82 -0.74 6.35 0.17
N LEU A 83 -1.35 5.17 0.03
CA LEU A 83 -1.04 4.23 -1.06
C LEU A 83 -1.37 4.82 -2.44
N VAL A 84 -2.52 5.49 -2.58
CA VAL A 84 -2.90 6.22 -3.80
C VAL A 84 -1.88 7.30 -4.13
N ALA A 85 -1.50 8.12 -3.14
CA ALA A 85 -0.52 9.19 -3.34
C ALA A 85 0.84 8.64 -3.81
N ILE A 86 1.29 7.52 -3.24
CA ILE A 86 2.52 6.83 -3.67
C ILE A 86 2.40 6.34 -5.11
N CYS A 87 1.27 5.73 -5.48
CA CYS A 87 1.03 5.27 -6.85
C CYS A 87 1.02 6.42 -7.85
N LEU A 88 0.36 7.54 -7.53
CA LEU A 88 0.34 8.74 -8.37
C LEU A 88 1.73 9.35 -8.54
N LEU A 89 2.52 9.44 -7.46
CA LEU A 89 3.90 9.89 -7.54
C LEU A 89 4.78 8.95 -8.35
N ALA A 90 4.58 7.63 -8.23
CA ALA A 90 5.31 6.64 -9.02
C ALA A 90 5.01 6.79 -10.52
N ILE A 91 3.75 6.97 -10.90
CA ILE A 91 3.33 7.21 -12.29
C ILE A 91 3.89 8.54 -12.82
N SER A 92 3.86 9.60 -12.00
CA SER A 92 4.41 10.92 -12.36
C SER A 92 5.93 10.89 -12.50
N ALA A 93 6.63 10.21 -11.60
CA ALA A 93 8.09 10.04 -11.63
C ALA A 93 8.54 9.17 -12.82
N TYR A 94 7.73 8.19 -13.25
CA TYR A 94 8.00 7.43 -14.47
C TYR A 94 8.09 8.35 -15.70
N LYS A 95 7.29 9.42 -15.76
CA LYS A 95 7.36 10.43 -16.82
C LYS A 95 8.54 11.40 -16.67
N LYS A 96 8.99 11.70 -15.44
CA LYS A 96 10.00 12.74 -15.16
C LYS A 96 11.42 12.22 -14.87
N LYS A 97 11.65 10.91 -14.81
CA LYS A 97 12.95 10.23 -14.51
C LYS A 97 13.64 10.61 -13.19
N THR A 98 13.07 11.49 -12.37
CA THR A 98 13.58 11.87 -11.05
C THR A 98 12.65 11.36 -9.95
N PHE A 99 13.15 10.45 -9.12
CA PHE A 99 12.43 10.04 -7.91
C PHE A 99 12.72 11.07 -6.81
N SER A 100 11.70 11.81 -6.41
CA SER A 100 11.80 12.77 -5.31
C SER A 100 11.95 12.04 -3.96
N ARG A 101 12.74 12.63 -3.07
CA ARG A 101 12.90 12.23 -1.66
C ARG A 101 11.54 12.08 -0.94
N ASN A 102 10.50 12.76 -1.43
CA ASN A 102 9.13 12.68 -0.93
C ASN A 102 8.49 11.29 -1.11
N HIS A 103 8.83 10.56 -2.19
CA HIS A 103 8.33 9.20 -2.41
C HIS A 103 8.82 8.23 -1.32
N CYS A 104 10.06 8.43 -0.87
CA CYS A 104 10.73 7.68 0.18
C CYS A 104 10.04 7.88 1.55
N TRP A 105 9.73 9.13 1.88
CA TRP A 105 9.01 9.49 3.10
C TRP A 105 7.58 8.96 3.10
N LEU A 106 6.87 9.06 1.97
CA LEU A 106 5.51 8.52 1.84
C LEU A 106 5.49 6.99 1.99
N ALA A 107 6.45 6.27 1.41
CA ALA A 107 6.56 4.83 1.60
C ALA A 107 6.81 4.45 3.07
N ALA A 108 7.64 5.21 3.79
CA ALA A 108 7.82 5.00 5.23
C ALA A 108 6.54 5.28 6.02
N LEU A 109 5.81 6.33 5.67
CA LEU A 109 4.53 6.71 6.28
C LEU A 109 3.45 5.66 6.02
N LEU A 110 3.47 5.02 4.85
CA LEU A 110 2.59 3.90 4.50
C LEU A 110 2.84 2.69 5.41
N ILE A 111 4.10 2.31 5.62
CA ILE A 111 4.46 1.20 6.52
C ILE A 111 3.99 1.51 7.94
N LEU A 112 4.23 2.72 8.42
CA LEU A 112 3.82 3.15 9.76
C LEU A 112 2.29 3.14 9.91
N GLY A 113 1.57 3.70 8.92
CA GLY A 113 0.11 3.68 8.91
C GLY A 113 -0.45 2.27 8.90
N LEU A 114 0.19 1.35 8.16
CA LEU A 114 -0.21 -0.05 8.15
C LEU A 114 0.01 -0.73 9.50
N ALA A 115 1.15 -0.50 10.15
CA ALA A 115 1.45 -1.06 11.46
C ALA A 115 0.50 -0.58 12.56
N LEU A 116 -0.11 0.60 12.39
CA LEU A 116 -1.14 1.14 13.28
C LEU A 116 -2.56 0.65 12.96
N HIS A 117 -2.78 0.14 11.74
CA HIS A 117 -4.09 -0.31 11.27
C HIS A 117 -4.30 -1.83 11.43
N LEU A 118 -3.21 -2.61 11.40
CA LEU A 118 -3.16 -4.04 11.72
C LEU A 118 -3.46 -4.29 13.21
#